data_AF-A0A2R3JSY4-F1
#
_entry.id   AF-A0A2R3JSY4-F1
#
_cell.length_a   1.000
_cell.length_b   1.000
_cell.length_c   1.000
_cell.angle_alpha   90.00
_cell.angle_beta   90.00
_cell.angle_gamma   90.00
#
_symmetry.space_group_name_H-M   'P 1'
#
loop_
_entity.id
_entity.type
_entity.pdbx_description
1 polymer ?
#
loop_
_entity_poly.entity_id
_entity_poly.type
_entity_poly.pdbx_seq_one_letter_code
_entity_poly.pdbx_strand_id
1 'polypeptide(L)'
;MVTELRQVFQVPIKLLLRVVKVIRSTYYYARAHQQHERLADCRIDEIRQEDAKYTKKYGYRRLTEALQEHGFTVNHKRVLRIMREHDWLCLAYNRQKRKYNSYKGTIGKVSPNRLNRRFKTDRPYQKLVIDVSEFRYGGMSQNERIYLEPVIDLFSDEVLAF
;
A
#
# COMPACT_ATOMS: atom_id res chain seq x y z
N MET A 1 -3.98 -31.53 -22.29
CA MET A 1 -4.10 -33.01 -22.34
C MET A 1 -5.14 -33.54 -23.34
N VAL A 2 -6.44 -33.63 -23.05
CA VAL A 2 -7.43 -34.23 -24.01
C VAL A 2 -7.60 -33.41 -25.30
N THR A 3 -7.51 -32.07 -25.19
CA THR A 3 -7.53 -31.15 -26.34
C THR A 3 -6.29 -31.28 -27.23
N GLU A 4 -5.12 -31.46 -26.63
CA GLU A 4 -3.85 -31.68 -27.35
C GLU A 4 -3.84 -33.05 -28.01
N LEU A 5 -4.29 -34.11 -27.31
CA LEU A 5 -4.44 -35.44 -27.88
C LEU A 5 -5.43 -35.44 -29.07
N ARG A 6 -6.47 -34.60 -29.02
CA ARG A 6 -7.37 -34.42 -30.17
C ARG A 6 -6.68 -33.77 -31.37
N GLN A 7 -5.79 -32.80 -31.14
CA GLN A 7 -5.02 -32.16 -32.21
C GLN A 7 -3.99 -33.12 -32.83
N VAL A 8 -3.32 -33.93 -32.01
CA VAL A 8 -2.29 -34.87 -32.46
C VAL A 8 -2.88 -36.08 -33.17
N PHE A 9 -3.91 -36.71 -32.60
CA PHE A 9 -4.46 -37.98 -33.09
C PHE A 9 -5.70 -37.84 -33.99
N GLN A 10 -6.24 -36.63 -34.16
CA GLN A 10 -7.40 -36.30 -34.99
C GLN A 10 -8.64 -37.20 -34.81
N VAL A 11 -8.78 -37.84 -33.64
CA VAL A 11 -9.88 -38.77 -33.34
C VAL A 11 -11.07 -38.09 -32.67
N PRO A 12 -12.28 -38.67 -32.77
CA PRO A 12 -13.48 -38.15 -32.11
C PRO A 12 -13.30 -38.04 -30.58
N ILE A 13 -13.74 -36.92 -30.00
CA ILE A 13 -13.61 -36.65 -28.55
C ILE A 13 -14.20 -37.79 -27.69
N LYS A 14 -15.23 -38.47 -28.18
CA LYS A 14 -15.91 -39.58 -27.49
C LYS A 14 -14.98 -40.78 -27.28
N LEU A 15 -14.11 -41.07 -28.24
CA LEU A 15 -13.11 -42.15 -28.16
C LEU A 15 -11.99 -41.77 -27.17
N LEU A 16 -11.47 -40.55 -27.27
CA LEU A 16 -10.45 -40.04 -26.35
C LEU A 16 -10.93 -40.06 -24.89
N LEU A 17 -12.15 -39.60 -24.64
CA LEU A 17 -12.73 -39.60 -23.29
C LEU A 17 -12.90 -41.02 -22.74
N ARG A 18 -13.19 -42.01 -23.60
CA ARG A 18 -13.27 -43.42 -23.21
C ARG A 18 -11.91 -44.00 -22.83
N VAL A 19 -10.86 -43.66 -23.57
CA VAL A 19 -9.47 -44.12 -23.30
C VAL A 19 -8.93 -43.49 -22.00
N VAL A 20 -9.14 -42.19 -21.81
CA VAL A 20 -8.66 -41.44 -20.63
C VAL A 20 -9.58 -41.65 -19.41
N LYS A 21 -10.69 -42.39 -19.57
CA LYS A 21 -11.70 -42.68 -18.53
C LYS A 21 -12.28 -41.43 -17.87
N VAL A 22 -12.54 -40.38 -18.66
CA VAL A 22 -13.17 -39.14 -18.20
C VAL A 22 -14.61 -39.04 -18.71
N ILE A 23 -15.54 -38.68 -17.83
CA ILE A 23 -16.95 -38.51 -18.18
C ILE A 23 -17.12 -37.27 -19.08
N ARG A 24 -17.98 -37.40 -20.10
CA ARG A 24 -18.21 -36.33 -21.10
C ARG A 24 -18.69 -35.03 -20.46
N SER A 25 -19.63 -35.08 -19.54
CA SER A 25 -20.13 -33.88 -18.83
C SER A 25 -19.01 -33.18 -18.06
N THR A 26 -18.17 -33.93 -17.32
CA THR A 26 -17.02 -33.40 -16.60
C THR A 26 -16.02 -32.70 -17.51
N TYR A 27 -15.76 -33.26 -18.69
CA TYR A 27 -14.87 -32.63 -19.68
C TYR A 27 -15.39 -31.27 -20.16
N TYR A 28 -16.67 -31.21 -20.56
CA TYR A 28 -17.25 -29.96 -21.05
C TYR A 28 -17.42 -28.93 -19.93
N TYR A 29 -17.76 -29.36 -18.71
CA TYR A 29 -17.78 -28.51 -17.53
C TYR A 29 -16.41 -27.89 -17.27
N ALA A 30 -15.36 -28.71 -17.18
CA ALA A 30 -14.00 -28.23 -16.93
C ALA A 30 -13.52 -27.29 -18.05
N ARG A 31 -13.84 -27.59 -19.30
CA ARG A 31 -13.50 -26.73 -20.45
C ARG A 31 -14.21 -25.37 -20.38
N ALA A 32 -15.50 -25.35 -20.08
CA ALA A 32 -16.26 -24.12 -19.94
C ALA A 32 -15.73 -23.27 -18.76
N HIS A 33 -15.43 -23.91 -17.63
CA HIS A 33 -14.82 -23.26 -16.48
C HIS A 33 -13.47 -22.62 -16.81
N GLN A 34 -12.60 -23.35 -17.51
CA GLN A 34 -11.28 -22.87 -17.90
C GLN A 34 -11.36 -21.68 -18.89
N GLN A 35 -12.34 -21.69 -19.80
CA GLN A 35 -12.59 -20.57 -20.71
C GLN A 35 -13.08 -19.33 -19.97
N HIS A 36 -14.02 -19.49 -19.03
CA HIS A 36 -14.51 -18.40 -18.20
C HIS A 36 -13.40 -17.81 -17.30
N GLU A 37 -12.51 -18.66 -16.76
CA GLU A 37 -11.35 -18.19 -16.03
C GLU A 37 -10.41 -17.36 -16.92
N ARG A 38 -10.02 -17.87 -18.09
CA ARG A 38 -9.16 -17.10 -19.00
C ARG A 38 -9.73 -15.73 -19.37
N LEU A 39 -11.02 -15.65 -19.68
CA LEU A 39 -11.69 -14.39 -20.01
C LEU A 39 -11.64 -13.37 -18.86
N ALA A 40 -11.85 -13.83 -17.63
CA ALA A 40 -11.79 -12.95 -16.46
C ALA A 40 -10.35 -12.54 -16.11
N ASP A 41 -9.35 -13.37 -16.40
CA ASP A 41 -7.94 -12.99 -16.23
C ASP A 41 -7.53 -11.92 -17.28
N CYS A 42 -7.90 -12.10 -18.56
CA CYS A 42 -7.63 -11.12 -19.62
C CYS A 42 -8.23 -9.73 -19.32
N ARG A 43 -9.44 -9.68 -18.74
CA ARG A 43 -10.09 -8.42 -18.35
C ARG A 43 -9.36 -7.66 -17.25
N ILE A 44 -8.70 -8.38 -16.33
CA ILE A 44 -7.89 -7.76 -15.28
C ILE A 44 -6.63 -7.14 -15.88
N ASP A 45 -6.07 -7.78 -16.91
CA ASP A 45 -4.93 -7.26 -17.67
C ASP A 45 -5.31 -6.01 -18.47
N GLU A 46 -6.44 -6.06 -19.18
CA GLU A 46 -6.98 -4.94 -19.97
C GLU A 46 -7.20 -3.70 -19.10
N ILE A 47 -7.98 -3.81 -18.02
CA ILE A 47 -8.30 -2.67 -17.16
C ILE A 47 -7.05 -2.07 -16.53
N ARG A 48 -6.07 -2.91 -16.17
CA ARG A 48 -4.82 -2.42 -15.58
C ARG A 48 -3.94 -1.72 -16.62
N GLN A 49 -3.97 -2.13 -17.88
CA GLN A 49 -3.15 -1.54 -18.94
C GLN A 49 -3.80 -0.31 -19.58
N GLU A 50 -5.14 -0.24 -19.61
CA GLU A 50 -5.90 0.89 -20.18
C GLU A 50 -5.68 2.19 -19.42
N ASP A 51 -5.46 2.12 -18.11
CA ASP A 51 -5.40 3.32 -17.27
C ASP A 51 -4.02 3.48 -16.60
N ALA A 52 -3.33 4.55 -16.98
CA ALA A 52 -2.03 4.93 -16.44
C ALA A 52 -2.04 5.13 -14.91
N LYS A 53 -3.23 5.30 -14.29
CA LYS A 53 -3.38 5.39 -12.83
C LYS A 53 -2.98 4.09 -12.11
N TYR A 54 -3.04 2.94 -12.77
CA TYR A 54 -2.75 1.63 -12.17
C TYR A 54 -1.25 1.29 -12.18
N THR A 55 -0.44 2.18 -11.61
CA THR A 55 1.01 1.99 -11.50
C THR A 55 1.38 0.84 -10.54
N LYS A 56 2.67 0.44 -10.47
CA LYS A 56 3.25 -0.39 -9.39
C LYS A 56 3.07 0.17 -7.97
N LYS A 57 2.43 1.33 -7.78
CA LYS A 57 1.99 1.84 -6.46
C LYS A 57 0.57 1.39 -6.10
N TYR A 58 -0.20 0.95 -7.08
CA TYR A 58 -1.59 0.55 -6.96
C TYR A 58 -1.67 -0.95 -6.62
N GLY A 59 -1.90 -1.23 -5.34
CA GLY A 59 -1.94 -2.59 -4.80
C GLY A 59 -3.20 -3.36 -5.20
N TYR A 60 -3.16 -4.69 -5.02
CA TYR A 60 -4.22 -5.60 -5.43
C TYR A 60 -5.59 -5.33 -4.80
N ARG A 61 -5.63 -4.79 -3.56
CA ARG A 61 -6.90 -4.43 -2.89
C ARG A 61 -7.62 -3.29 -3.62
N ARG A 62 -6.89 -2.20 -3.88
CA ARG A 62 -7.41 -1.05 -4.63
C ARG A 62 -7.79 -1.46 -6.05
N LEU A 63 -7.01 -2.36 -6.67
CA LEU A 63 -7.36 -2.91 -7.98
C LEU A 63 -8.64 -3.74 -7.93
N THR A 64 -8.85 -4.51 -6.87
CA THR A 64 -10.09 -5.29 -6.68
C THR A 64 -11.30 -4.37 -6.52
N GLU A 65 -11.17 -3.26 -5.78
CA GLU A 65 -12.23 -2.26 -5.63
C GLU A 65 -12.55 -1.59 -6.98
N ALA A 66 -11.54 -1.15 -7.73
CA ALA A 66 -11.73 -0.56 -9.04
C ALA A 66 -12.40 -1.54 -10.02
N LEU A 67 -12.02 -2.82 -9.99
CA LEU A 67 -12.67 -3.86 -10.80
C LEU A 67 -14.16 -4.01 -10.44
N GLN A 68 -14.51 -3.92 -9.16
CA GLN A 68 -15.90 -3.96 -8.72
C GLN A 68 -16.70 -2.73 -9.18
N GLU A 69 -16.10 -1.54 -9.15
CA GLU A 69 -16.71 -0.31 -9.70
C GLU A 69 -16.96 -0.41 -11.21
N HIS A 70 -16.08 -1.10 -11.94
CA HIS A 70 -16.26 -1.41 -13.35
C HIS A 70 -17.23 -2.59 -13.63
N GLY A 71 -17.91 -3.11 -12.59
CA GLY A 71 -18.91 -4.18 -12.72
C GLY A 71 -18.34 -5.61 -12.71
N PHE A 72 -17.05 -5.78 -12.44
CA PHE A 72 -16.41 -7.09 -12.38
C PHE A 72 -16.39 -7.63 -10.94
N THR A 73 -17.15 -8.70 -10.71
CA THR A 73 -17.14 -9.40 -9.42
C THR A 73 -15.99 -10.42 -9.39
N VAL A 74 -14.81 -9.98 -8.94
CA VAL A 74 -13.61 -10.84 -8.83
C VAL A 74 -13.12 -10.91 -7.38
N ASN A 75 -12.68 -12.09 -6.95
CA ASN A 75 -12.07 -12.29 -5.64
C ASN A 75 -10.66 -11.68 -5.58
N HIS A 76 -10.35 -10.92 -4.53
CA HIS A 76 -9.03 -10.33 -4.27
C HIS A 76 -7.85 -11.33 -4.33
N LYS A 77 -8.07 -12.62 -3.98
CA LYS A 77 -7.03 -13.66 -4.08
C LYS A 77 -6.61 -13.92 -5.53
N ARG A 78 -7.57 -13.85 -6.45
CA ARG A 78 -7.34 -14.05 -7.88
C ARG A 78 -6.59 -12.87 -8.48
N VAL A 79 -7.01 -11.66 -8.15
CA VAL A 79 -6.29 -10.42 -8.52
C VAL A 79 -4.85 -10.47 -8.01
N LEU A 80 -4.63 -10.91 -6.76
CA LEU A 80 -3.30 -11.08 -6.20
C LEU A 80 -2.45 -12.13 -6.95
N ARG A 81 -3.03 -13.26 -7.38
CA ARG A 81 -2.34 -14.29 -8.17
C ARG A 81 -1.85 -13.70 -9.50
N ILE A 82 -2.73 -13.04 -10.26
CA ILE A 82 -2.40 -12.44 -11.56
C ILE A 82 -1.33 -11.37 -11.38
N MET A 83 -1.48 -10.49 -10.37
CA MET A 83 -0.46 -9.48 -10.09
C MET A 83 0.91 -10.07 -9.73
N ARG A 84 0.97 -11.30 -9.20
CA ARG A 84 2.25 -12.01 -8.97
C ARG A 84 2.82 -12.57 -10.27
N GLU A 85 1.98 -13.19 -11.10
CA GLU A 85 2.37 -13.75 -12.39
C GLU A 85 2.95 -12.68 -13.32
N HIS A 86 2.44 -11.45 -13.25
CA HIS A 86 2.88 -10.31 -14.08
C HIS A 86 3.89 -9.36 -13.40
N ASP A 87 4.41 -9.68 -12.22
CA ASP A 87 5.31 -8.79 -11.43
C ASP A 87 4.76 -7.35 -11.23
N TRP A 88 3.46 -7.27 -10.97
CA TRP A 88 2.73 -6.01 -10.74
C TRP A 88 2.53 -5.69 -9.26
N LEU A 89 3.10 -6.50 -8.37
CA LEU A 89 2.98 -6.28 -6.94
C LEU A 89 3.46 -4.89 -6.54
N CYS A 90 2.71 -4.29 -5.64
CA CYS A 90 3.06 -2.98 -5.13
C CYS A 90 4.30 -3.06 -4.24
N LEU A 91 5.44 -2.57 -4.76
CA LEU A 91 6.71 -2.51 -4.04
C LEU A 91 6.84 -1.26 -3.17
N ALA A 92 5.90 -0.32 -3.29
CA ALA A 92 5.91 0.94 -2.53
C ALA A 92 5.71 0.76 -1.01
N TYR A 93 5.44 -0.48 -0.57
CA TYR A 93 5.33 -0.80 0.85
C TYR A 93 6.69 -1.14 1.47
N ASN A 94 7.63 -0.19 1.48
CA ASN A 94 8.68 -0.15 2.53
C ASN A 94 9.51 1.15 2.56
N ARG A 95 9.41 1.82 3.73
CA ARG A 95 10.48 2.57 4.44
C ARG A 95 11.02 3.89 3.85
N GLN A 96 10.20 4.94 3.91
CA GLN A 96 10.69 6.20 4.48
C GLN A 96 9.96 6.49 5.80
N LYS A 97 10.27 5.67 6.82
CA LYS A 97 10.04 5.99 8.24
C LYS A 97 11.30 6.53 8.91
N ARG A 98 12.34 6.91 8.16
CA ARG A 98 13.42 7.68 8.77
C ARG A 98 12.87 9.09 8.98
N LYS A 99 12.44 9.37 10.21
CA LYS A 99 12.42 10.76 10.69
C LYS A 99 13.80 11.34 10.42
N TYR A 100 13.83 12.57 9.91
CA TYR A 100 15.06 13.34 9.81
C TYR A 100 15.85 13.22 11.12
N ASN A 101 17.12 12.82 11.03
CA ASN A 101 18.00 12.70 12.18
C ASN A 101 19.23 13.57 11.94
N SER A 102 19.20 14.79 12.48
CA SER A 102 20.34 15.72 12.48
C SER A 102 21.44 15.31 13.47
N TYR A 103 21.24 14.26 14.25
CA TYR A 103 22.23 13.76 15.20
C TYR A 103 23.49 13.28 14.46
N LYS A 104 24.56 14.08 14.53
CA LYS A 104 25.87 13.79 13.95
C LYS A 104 26.79 13.00 14.90
N GLY A 105 26.22 12.36 15.93
CA GLY A 105 26.99 11.73 17.01
C GLY A 105 27.22 12.66 18.21
N THR A 106 28.06 12.23 19.15
CA THR A 106 28.44 13.00 20.35
C THR A 106 29.44 14.10 19.98
N ILE A 107 28.95 15.18 19.36
CA ILE A 107 29.75 16.37 19.09
C ILE A 107 29.68 17.28 20.33
N GLY A 108 30.83 17.51 20.99
CA GLY A 108 30.95 18.40 22.13
C GLY A 108 30.55 17.80 23.49
N LYS A 109 30.41 18.66 24.51
CA LYS A 109 30.04 18.27 25.87
C LYS A 109 28.53 18.07 25.99
N VAL A 110 28.10 16.83 26.19
CA VAL A 110 26.69 16.51 26.43
C VAL A 110 26.28 17.01 27.82
N SER A 111 25.33 17.95 27.86
CA SER A 111 24.72 18.38 29.12
C SER A 111 23.89 17.24 29.73
N PRO A 112 23.95 17.00 31.05
CA PRO A 112 23.11 16.00 31.68
C PRO A 112 21.63 16.31 31.46
N ASN A 113 20.83 15.30 31.12
CA ASN A 113 19.38 15.45 31.00
C ASN A 113 18.76 15.69 32.38
N ARG A 114 18.65 16.95 32.79
CA ARG A 114 18.09 17.34 34.09
C ARG A 114 16.58 17.05 34.19
N LEU A 115 15.88 17.11 33.06
CA LEU A 115 14.43 16.93 33.00
C LEU A 115 14.04 15.45 33.17
N ASN A 116 14.77 14.54 32.52
CA ASN A 116 14.55 13.08 32.59
C ASN A 116 13.06 12.69 32.41
N ARG A 117 12.38 13.33 31.44
CA ARG A 117 10.93 13.15 31.15
C ARG A 117 10.00 13.46 32.34
N ARG A 118 10.47 14.16 33.37
CA ARG A 118 9.65 14.67 34.48
C ARG A 118 9.12 16.06 34.15
N PHE A 119 8.05 16.11 33.35
CA PHE A 119 7.46 17.39 32.92
C PHE A 119 6.69 18.08 34.05
N LYS A 120 5.92 17.33 34.85
CA LYS A 120 5.17 17.90 35.98
C LYS A 120 6.07 18.44 37.08
N THR A 121 5.67 19.54 37.70
CA THR A 121 6.36 20.19 38.82
C THR A 121 5.34 20.76 39.81
N ASP A 122 5.71 20.94 41.07
CA ASP A 122 4.83 21.41 42.16
C ASP A 122 4.98 22.90 42.49
N ARG A 123 5.88 23.60 41.78
CA ARG A 123 6.21 25.00 42.00
C ARG A 123 6.32 25.76 40.68
N PRO A 124 5.82 27.01 40.61
CA PRO A 124 5.96 27.83 39.42
C PRO A 124 7.43 28.14 39.11
N TYR A 125 7.74 28.38 37.84
CA TYR A 125 9.07 28.75 37.32
C TYR A 125 10.19 27.71 37.52
N GLN A 126 9.88 26.51 37.99
CA GLN A 126 10.88 25.48 38.24
C GLN A 126 11.33 24.77 36.95
N LYS A 127 10.41 24.64 35.98
CA LYS A 127 10.67 23.99 34.69
C LYS A 127 9.98 24.79 33.59
N LEU A 128 10.77 25.56 32.87
CA LEU A 128 10.33 26.30 31.69
C LEU A 128 10.71 25.51 30.44
N VAL A 129 9.77 25.39 29.52
CA VAL A 129 10.01 24.80 28.19
C VAL A 129 9.78 25.83 27.11
N ILE A 130 10.54 25.69 26.03
CA ILE A 130 10.45 26.53 24.85
C ILE A 130 10.30 25.58 23.67
N ASP A 131 9.40 25.91 22.76
CA ASP A 131 9.28 25.24 21.46
C ASP A 131 9.44 26.27 20.34
N VAL A 132 9.82 25.84 19.14
CA VAL A 132 9.90 26.72 17.96
C VAL A 132 9.00 26.16 16.89
N SER A 133 7.92 26.87 16.58
CA SER A 133 6.92 26.47 15.60
C SER A 133 6.95 27.41 14.38
N GLU A 134 7.15 26.86 13.18
CA GLU A 134 7.05 27.59 11.90
C GLU A 134 5.59 27.66 11.46
N PHE A 135 5.07 28.87 11.26
CA PHE A 135 3.77 29.12 10.64
C PHE A 135 3.97 29.77 9.27
N ARG A 136 3.21 29.32 8.28
CA ARG A 136 3.21 29.94 6.94
C ARG A 136 1.93 30.72 6.73
N TYR A 137 2.04 31.85 6.05
CA TYR A 137 0.94 32.71 5.70
C TYR A 137 0.93 32.99 4.19
N GLY A 138 -0.12 33.62 3.67
CA GLY A 138 -0.21 33.97 2.26
C GLY A 138 -0.19 32.76 1.32
N GLY A 139 0.71 32.77 0.34
CA GLY A 139 0.90 31.72 -0.67
C GLY A 139 1.57 30.43 -0.16
N MET A 140 1.70 30.25 1.15
CA MET A 140 2.32 29.07 1.79
C MET A 140 3.78 28.85 1.35
N SER A 141 4.42 29.92 0.85
CA SER A 141 5.81 29.94 0.39
C SER A 141 6.80 29.92 1.56
N GLN A 142 8.05 29.52 1.29
CA GLN A 142 9.13 29.63 2.28
C GLN A 142 9.47 31.07 2.67
N ASN A 143 9.14 32.04 1.81
CA ASN A 143 9.38 33.46 2.07
C ASN A 143 8.25 34.09 2.92
N GLU A 144 7.12 33.40 3.07
CA GLU A 144 5.94 33.87 3.79
C GLU A 144 5.75 33.02 5.03
N ARG A 145 6.73 33.08 5.94
CA ARG A 145 6.73 32.33 7.19
C ARG A 145 7.09 33.20 8.38
N ILE A 146 6.50 32.86 9.52
CA ILE A 146 6.80 33.42 10.84
C ILE A 146 7.15 32.27 11.79
N TYR A 147 7.97 32.55 12.79
CA TYR A 147 8.32 31.60 13.85
C TYR A 147 7.71 32.08 15.15
N LEU A 148 7.09 31.16 15.90
CA LEU A 148 6.60 31.39 17.25
C LEU A 148 7.50 30.65 18.23
N GLU A 149 7.96 31.36 19.26
CA GLU A 149 8.81 30.78 20.31
C GLU A 149 8.18 30.99 21.69
N PRO A 150 7.13 30.22 22.05
CA PRO A 150 6.46 30.41 23.31
C PRO A 150 7.29 29.81 24.46
N VAL A 151 7.33 30.53 25.58
CA VAL A 151 7.87 30.07 26.86
C VAL A 151 6.72 29.60 27.73
N ILE A 152 6.70 28.31 28.08
CA ILE A 152 5.63 27.69 28.87
C ILE A 152 6.16 27.27 30.24
N ASP A 153 5.42 27.59 31.30
CA ASP A 153 5.67 27.04 32.63
C ASP A 153 4.98 25.68 32.82
N LEU A 154 5.74 24.62 33.11
CA LEU A 154 5.19 23.27 33.30
C LEU A 154 4.47 23.07 34.64
N PHE A 155 4.40 24.10 35.49
CA PHE A 155 3.56 24.09 36.69
C PHE A 155 2.10 24.38 36.36
N SER A 156 1.84 25.51 35.67
CA SER A 156 0.49 25.99 35.34
C SER A 156 0.05 25.68 33.90
N ASP A 157 0.97 25.22 33.05
CA ASP A 157 0.81 25.09 31.60
C ASP A 157 0.48 26.44 30.91
N GLU A 158 0.82 27.56 31.56
CA GLU A 158 0.61 28.90 31.02
C GLU A 158 1.76 29.35 30.11
N VAL A 159 1.41 30.13 29.08
CA VAL A 159 2.39 30.82 28.23
C VAL A 159 2.81 32.11 28.91
N LEU A 160 4.09 32.21 29.26
CA LEU A 160 4.67 33.38 29.93
C LEU A 160 5.13 34.46 28.93
N ALA A 161 5.58 34.05 27.75
CA ALA A 161 6.07 34.92 26.67
C ALA A 161 5.97 34.19 25.32
N PHE A 162 5.88 34.93 24.20
CA PHE A 162 5.84 34.39 22.83
C PHE A 162 6.21 35.45 21.79
#